data_AF-A0A0S7ZCE9-F1
#
_entry.id   AF-A0A0S7ZCE9-F1
#
_cell.length_a   1.000
_cell.length_b   1.000
_cell.length_c   1.000
_cell.angle_alpha   90.00
_cell.angle_beta   90.00
_cell.angle_gamma   90.00
#
_symmetry.space_group_name_H-M   'P 1'
#
loop_
_entity.id
_entity.type
_entity.pdbx_description
1 polymer ?
#
loop_
_entity_poly.entity_id
_entity_poly.type
_entity_poly.pdbx_seq_one_letter_code
_entity_poly.pdbx_strand_id
1 'polypeptide(L)' 'TLGMGEIMASRRILLLVAGTRKDRALTALLSEKVSTYSPASFLWLHGNADCLIDRTVLADRGGNRLPASAP' A
#
# COMPACT_ATOMS: atom_id res chain seq x y z
N THR A 1 10.59 17.18 -6.25
CA THR A 1 9.89 15.87 -6.19
C THR A 1 9.15 15.65 -7.48
N LEU A 2 8.84 14.41 -7.84
CA LEU A 2 7.99 14.10 -8.99
C LEU A 2 6.53 14.42 -8.67
N GLY A 3 5.78 14.97 -9.62
CA GLY A 3 4.36 15.26 -9.46
C GLY A 3 3.46 14.04 -9.60
N MET A 4 2.23 14.09 -9.08
CA MET A 4 1.26 12.99 -9.24
C MET A 4 0.91 12.72 -10.70
N GLY A 5 0.83 13.75 -11.55
CA GLY A 5 0.58 13.58 -12.98
C GLY A 5 1.65 12.74 -13.67
N GLU A 6 2.92 12.98 -13.33
CA GLU A 6 4.05 12.22 -13.88
C GLU A 6 4.10 10.79 -13.33
N ILE A 7 3.75 10.57 -12.06
CA ILE A 7 3.61 9.22 -11.50
C ILE A 7 2.52 8.43 -12.25
N MET A 8 1.35 9.03 -12.46
CA MET A 8 0.21 8.38 -13.12
C MET A 8 0.39 8.20 -14.62
N ALA A 9 1.32 8.94 -15.24
CA ALA A 9 1.72 8.74 -16.64
C ALA A 9 2.68 7.54 -16.84
N SER A 10 3.16 6.92 -15.75
CA SER A 10 4.08 5.78 -15.83
C SER A 10 3.40 4.54 -16.39
N ARG A 11 4.10 3.76 -17.21
CA ARG A 11 3.54 2.50 -17.77
C ARG A 11 3.20 1.46 -16.69
N ARG A 12 3.97 1.44 -15.60
CA ARG A 12 3.77 0.58 -14.44
C ARG A 12 4.16 1.32 -13.17
N ILE A 13 3.44 1.08 -12.09
CA ILE A 13 3.73 1.65 -10.78
C ILE A 13 3.92 0.52 -9.78
N LEU A 14 5.00 0.58 -8.99
CA LEU A 14 5.25 -0.34 -7.89
C LEU A 14 5.31 0.46 -6.59
N LEU A 15 4.34 0.28 -5.71
CA LEU A 15 4.33 0.88 -4.38
C LEU A 15 4.92 -0.10 -3.35
N LEU A 16 6.05 0.26 -2.74
CA LEU A 16 6.63 -0.50 -1.64
C LEU A 16 6.26 0.10 -0.29
N VAL A 17 5.56 -0.65 0.54
CA VAL A 17 5.19 -0.27 1.91
C VAL A 17 6.01 -1.10 2.90
N ALA A 18 7.01 -0.47 3.51
CA ALA A 18 7.86 -1.09 4.53
C ALA A 18 7.98 -0.23 5.79
N GLY A 19 8.13 -0.88 6.95
CA GLY A 19 8.27 -0.24 8.26
C GLY A 19 6.98 -0.17 9.07
N THR A 20 7.10 -0.40 10.37
CA THR A 20 5.99 -0.67 11.30
C THR A 20 5.00 0.49 11.47
N ARG A 21 5.46 1.75 11.35
CA ARG A 21 4.63 2.95 11.58
C ARG A 21 3.76 3.39 10.39
N LYS A 22 3.46 2.48 9.45
CA LYS A 22 2.70 2.80 8.22
C LYS A 22 1.32 2.13 8.18
N ASP A 23 0.88 1.56 9.30
CA ASP A 23 -0.41 0.94 9.49
C ASP A 23 -1.57 1.84 9.02
N ARG A 24 -1.60 3.11 9.45
CA ARG A 24 -2.68 4.05 9.11
C ARG A 24 -2.72 4.40 7.63
N ALA A 25 -1.56 4.67 7.03
CA ALA A 25 -1.45 4.97 5.60
C ALA A 25 -1.83 3.75 4.75
N LEU A 26 -1.40 2.56 5.19
CA LEU A 26 -1.78 1.30 4.56
C LEU A 26 -3.29 1.03 4.70
N THR A 27 -3.90 1.38 5.84
CA THR A 27 -5.35 1.20 6.05
C THR A 27 -6.15 2.12 5.15
N ALA A 28 -5.72 3.38 5.02
CA ALA A 28 -6.32 4.31 4.07
C ALA A 28 -6.16 3.81 2.62
N LEU A 29 -4.98 3.31 2.23
CA LEU A 29 -4.75 2.77 0.90
C LEU A 29 -5.63 1.56 0.60
N LEU A 30 -5.73 0.60 1.53
CA LEU A 30 -6.54 -0.61 1.35
C LEU A 30 -8.05 -0.37 1.48
N SER A 31 -8.48 0.84 1.85
CA SER A 31 -9.91 1.19 1.85
C SER A 31 -10.48 1.41 0.45
N GLU A 32 -9.62 1.44 -0.58
CA GLU A 32 -9.98 1.69 -1.99
C GLU A 32 -10.65 3.05 -2.24
N LYS A 33 -10.68 3.94 -1.22
CA LYS A 33 -11.22 5.28 -1.34
C LYS A 33 -10.17 6.23 -1.91
N VAL A 34 -10.38 6.69 -3.13
CA VAL A 34 -9.57 7.75 -3.76
C VAL A 34 -9.81 9.07 -3.03
N SER A 35 -8.73 9.73 -2.60
CA SER A 35 -8.77 10.96 -1.83
C SER A 35 -7.55 11.83 -2.08
N THR A 36 -7.76 13.15 -2.18
CA THR A 36 -6.68 14.13 -2.31
C THR A 36 -5.81 14.27 -1.06
N TYR A 37 -6.28 13.78 0.10
CA TYR A 37 -5.50 13.76 1.34
C TYR A 37 -4.44 12.65 1.39
N SER A 38 -4.54 11.64 0.52
CA SER A 38 -3.59 10.54 0.42
C SER A 38 -3.20 10.31 -1.05
N PRO A 39 -2.03 10.80 -1.49
CA PRO A 39 -1.60 10.68 -2.89
C PRO A 39 -1.55 9.24 -3.40
N ALA A 40 -1.20 8.28 -2.53
CA ALA A 40 -1.14 6.86 -2.88
C ALA A 40 -2.51 6.26 -3.24
N SER A 41 -3.62 6.88 -2.81
CA SER A 41 -4.96 6.43 -3.18
C SER A 41 -5.28 6.60 -4.67
N PHE A 42 -4.60 7.52 -5.36
CA PHE A 42 -4.76 7.68 -6.81
C PHE A 42 -4.26 6.48 -7.60
N LEU A 43 -3.41 5.62 -7.01
CA LEU A 43 -2.90 4.42 -7.67
C LEU A 43 -4.02 3.42 -8.02
N TRP A 44 -5.16 3.48 -7.32
CA TRP A 44 -6.36 2.71 -7.68
C TRP A 44 -6.97 3.09 -9.03
N LEU A 45 -6.66 4.28 -9.54
CA LEU A 45 -7.08 4.73 -10.87
C LEU A 45 -6.12 4.24 -11.97
N HIS A 46 -4.98 3.64 -11.61
CA HIS A 46 -3.96 3.22 -12.56
C HIS A 46 -4.17 1.75 -12.96
N GLY A 47 -4.31 1.46 -14.25
CA GLY A 47 -4.58 0.11 -14.75
C GLY A 47 -3.41 -0.88 -14.61
N ASN A 48 -2.24 -0.44 -14.12
CA ASN A 48 -1.05 -1.29 -13.97
C ASN A 48 -0.21 -0.86 -12.75
N ALA A 49 -0.80 -1.01 -11.57
CA ALA A 49 -0.17 -0.70 -10.31
C ALA A 49 -0.15 -1.92 -9.38
N ASP A 50 1.02 -2.23 -8.83
CA ASP A 50 1.21 -3.29 -7.85
C ASP A 50 1.64 -2.68 -6.50
N CYS A 51 1.20 -3.29 -5.40
CA CYS A 51 1.58 -2.91 -4.05
C CYS A 51 2.31 -4.07 -3.36
N LEU A 52 3.58 -3.84 -3.01
CA LEU A 52 4.38 -4.75 -2.20
C LEU A 52 4.36 -4.28 -0.76
N ILE A 53 3.81 -5.09 0.12
CA ILE A 53 3.70 -4.79 1.54
C ILE A 53 4.65 -5.70 2.29
N ASP A 54 5.58 -5.10 3.04
CA ASP A 54 6.39 -5.85 3.98
C ASP A 54 5.49 -6.48 5.05
N ARG A 55 5.67 -7.78 5.25
CA ARG A 55 4.93 -8.57 6.24
C ARG A 55 5.02 -7.97 7.64
N THR A 56 6.11 -7.26 7.97
CA THR A 56 6.25 -6.59 9.28
C THR A 56 5.16 -5.55 9.53
N VAL A 57 4.67 -4.88 8.48
CA VAL A 57 3.58 -3.88 8.57
C VAL A 57 2.23 -4.55 8.84
N LEU A 58 2.06 -5.79 8.36
CA LEU A 58 0.85 -6.59 8.59
C LEU A 58 0.84 -7.23 9.97
N ALA A 59 2.01 -7.60 10.51
CA ALA A 59 2.13 -8.19 11.85
C ALA A 59 1.74 -7.20 12.96
N ASP A 60 1.94 -5.89 12.74
CA ASP A 60 1.57 -4.85 13.72
C ASP A 60 0.04 -4.61 13.76
N ARG A 61 -0.71 -5.10 12.75
CA ARG A 61 -2.19 -5.00 12.71
C ARG A 61 -2.90 -6.01 13.60
N GLY A 62 -2.17 -6.95 14.18
CA GLY A 62 -2.74 -7.94 15.09
C GLY A 62 -1.66 -8.70 15.82
N GLY A 63 -1.65 -8.59 17.16
CA GLY A 63 -1.03 -9.56 18.05
C GLY A 63 -1.71 -10.93 17.98
N ASN A 64 -1.80 -11.53 16.79
CA ASN A 64 -2.10 -12.94 16.61
C ASN A 64 -1.22 -13.51 15.50
N ARG A 65 -0.33 -14.41 15.91
CA ARG A 65 0.52 -15.20 15.02
C ARG A 65 -0.37 -15.92 14.01
N LEU A 66 -0.09 -15.75 12.72
CA LEU A 66 -0.50 -16.74 11.72
C LEU A 66 0.06 -18.10 12.19
N PRO A 67 -0.77 -19.15 12.37
CA PRO A 67 -0.28 -20.44 12.80
C PRO A 67 0.69 -20.97 11.75
N ALA A 68 1.90 -21.29 12.22
CA ALA A 68 2.87 -22.01 11.43
C ALA A 68 2.30 -23.37 11.02
N SER A 69 2.40 -23.67 9.71
CA SER A 69 2.33 -24.99 9.08
C SER A 69 1.14 -25.90 9.41
N ALA A 70 0.31 -26.14 8.40
CA ALA A 70 -0.51 -27.35 8.30
C ALA A 70 0.39 -28.60 8.21
N PRO A 71 0.04 -29.72 8.88
CA PRO A 71 0.46 -31.06 8.47
C PRO A 71 -0.32 -31.55 7.25
#